data_AF-A0A2Z6TEP2-F1
#
_entry.id   AF-A0A2Z6TEP2-F1
#
_cell.length_a   1.000
_cell.length_b   1.000
_cell.length_c   1.000
_cell.angle_alpha   90.00
_cell.angle_beta   90.00
_cell.angle_gamma   90.00
#
_symmetry.space_group_name_H-M   'P 1'
#
loop_
_entity.id
_entity.type
_entity.pdbx_description
1 polymer ?
#
loop_
_entity_poly.entity_id
_entity_poly.type
_entity_poly.pdbx_seq_one_letter_code
_entity_poly.pdbx_strand_id
1 'polypeptide(L)'
;MATLRKWYVGIALFFAMILDGSLALAFQKIFYHPTWGTACWFTVVGICLIALFDDLNKNNIWLILAIGVLADGYYFGYFGIYTVAFPLLYYILQKLTRFLPETFWFRLIVCLLSYLFVSVYVFFIYAIIGTQQIGIKSLLLSIFPSWVVCAIIFFITYAFWQNLIGKYPFLENQKNYL
;
A
#
# COMPACT_ATOMS: atom_id res chain seq x y z
N MET A 1 -17.98 3.28 -22.83
CA MET A 1 -16.64 3.80 -22.46
C MET A 1 -16.59 4.50 -21.07
N ALA A 2 -17.68 5.07 -20.53
CA ALA A 2 -17.65 5.75 -19.22
C ALA A 2 -17.53 4.81 -18.00
N THR A 3 -17.99 3.55 -18.10
CA THR A 3 -17.96 2.58 -16.99
C THR A 3 -16.55 2.10 -16.66
N LEU A 4 -15.68 1.91 -17.67
CA LEU A 4 -14.28 1.51 -17.48
C LEU A 4 -13.46 2.59 -16.78
N ARG A 5 -13.84 3.87 -16.97
CA ARG A 5 -13.14 4.99 -16.31
C ARG A 5 -13.21 4.91 -14.78
N LYS A 6 -14.31 4.37 -14.25
CA LYS A 6 -14.52 4.17 -12.82
C LYS A 6 -13.65 3.07 -12.20
N TRP A 7 -13.04 2.22 -13.02
CA TRP A 7 -12.21 1.08 -12.58
C TRP A 7 -10.71 1.35 -12.70
N TYR A 8 -10.27 2.50 -13.25
CA TYR A 8 -8.84 2.79 -13.43
C TYR A 8 -8.05 2.73 -12.13
N VAL A 9 -8.62 3.17 -11.00
CA VAL A 9 -7.97 3.10 -9.68
C VAL A 9 -7.71 1.64 -9.28
N GLY A 10 -8.69 0.75 -9.47
CA GLY A 10 -8.54 -0.67 -9.16
C GLY A 10 -7.58 -1.39 -10.08
N ILE A 11 -7.62 -1.07 -11.38
CA ILE A 11 -6.68 -1.62 -12.36
C ILE A 11 -5.25 -1.15 -12.04
N ALA A 12 -5.06 0.13 -11.71
CA ALA A 12 -3.77 0.67 -11.32
C ALA A 12 -3.21 0.00 -10.05
N LEU A 13 -4.06 -0.23 -9.05
CA LEU A 13 -3.68 -0.95 -7.83
C LEU A 13 -3.31 -2.42 -8.12
N PHE A 14 -4.03 -3.09 -9.01
CA PHE A 14 -3.69 -4.45 -9.44
C PHE A 14 -2.34 -4.50 -10.16
N PHE A 15 -2.05 -3.54 -11.06
CA PHE A 15 -0.74 -3.42 -11.68
C PHE A 15 0.35 -3.08 -10.66
N ALA A 16 0.07 -2.24 -9.66
CA ALA A 16 1.00 -1.96 -8.57
C ALA A 16 1.35 -3.26 -7.79
N MET A 17 0.37 -4.14 -7.57
CA MET A 17 0.58 -5.45 -6.93
C MET A 17 1.47 -6.38 -7.76
N ILE A 18 1.29 -6.40 -9.08
CA ILE A 18 2.17 -7.20 -9.95
C ILE A 18 3.58 -6.60 -9.98
N LEU A 19 3.67 -5.26 -10.04
CA LEU A 19 4.95 -4.55 -10.03
C LEU A 19 5.74 -4.81 -8.76
N ASP A 20 5.08 -4.84 -7.60
CA ASP A 20 5.68 -5.19 -6.30
C ASP A 20 6.46 -6.50 -6.38
N GLY A 21 5.80 -7.58 -6.84
CA GLY A 21 6.44 -8.89 -6.95
C GLY A 21 7.52 -8.95 -8.04
N SER A 22 7.28 -8.34 -9.19
CA SER A 22 8.25 -8.35 -10.31
C SER A 22 9.53 -7.59 -9.97
N LEU A 23 9.42 -6.43 -9.30
CA LEU A 23 10.57 -5.64 -8.87
C LEU A 23 11.29 -6.26 -7.69
N ALA A 24 10.56 -6.88 -6.76
CA ALA A 24 11.16 -7.65 -5.67
C ALA A 24 12.03 -8.80 -6.21
N LEU A 25 11.60 -9.46 -7.28
CA LEU A 25 12.35 -10.53 -7.95
C LEU A 25 13.53 -9.98 -8.76
N ALA A 26 13.33 -8.92 -9.55
CA ALA A 26 14.39 -8.32 -10.36
C ALA A 26 15.53 -7.72 -9.51
N PHE A 27 15.20 -7.12 -8.38
CA PHE A 27 16.16 -6.48 -7.47
C PHE A 27 16.37 -7.26 -6.17
N GLN A 28 16.22 -8.59 -6.21
CA GLN A 28 16.33 -9.45 -5.03
C GLN A 28 17.63 -9.25 -4.26
N LYS A 29 18.76 -9.00 -4.96
CA LYS A 29 20.07 -8.72 -4.33
C LYS A 29 20.14 -7.40 -3.55
N ILE A 30 19.33 -6.42 -3.92
CA ILE A 30 19.25 -5.11 -3.27
C ILE A 30 18.25 -5.16 -2.12
N PHE A 31 17.13 -5.88 -2.31
CA PHE A 31 16.04 -5.96 -1.35
C PHE A 31 16.27 -6.99 -0.24
N TYR A 32 16.89 -8.12 -0.55
CA TYR A 32 17.16 -9.21 0.40
C TYR A 32 18.65 -9.32 0.66
N HIS A 33 19.15 -8.46 1.55
CA HIS A 33 20.52 -8.56 2.05
C HIS A 33 20.56 -9.49 3.27
N PRO A 34 21.65 -10.22 3.53
CA PRO A 34 21.76 -11.12 4.70
C PRO A 34 21.47 -10.48 6.07
N THR A 35 21.56 -9.15 6.16
CA THR A 35 21.40 -8.38 7.39
C THR A 35 20.07 -7.62 7.46
N TRP A 36 19.43 -7.33 6.33
CA TRP A 36 18.22 -6.53 6.25
C TRP A 36 17.37 -6.95 5.05
N GLY A 37 16.06 -7.05 5.26
CA GLY A 37 15.08 -7.38 4.24
C GLY A 37 14.16 -6.19 4.02
N THR A 38 14.23 -5.60 2.83
CA THR A 38 13.35 -4.51 2.40
C THR A 38 12.38 -5.04 1.37
N ALA A 39 11.10 -4.69 1.47
CA ALA A 39 10.11 -5.08 0.48
C ALA A 39 9.79 -3.94 -0.48
N CYS A 40 9.47 -4.25 -1.73
CA CYS A 40 8.95 -3.25 -2.66
C CYS A 40 7.41 -3.26 -2.56
N TRP A 41 6.80 -2.24 -1.93
CA TRP A 41 5.34 -2.17 -1.73
C TRP A 41 4.73 -0.88 -2.30
N PHE A 42 4.65 -0.79 -3.62
CA PHE A 42 3.79 0.11 -4.38
C PHE A 42 2.32 -0.04 -4.02
N THR A 43 1.85 -1.25 -3.70
CA THR A 43 0.47 -1.47 -3.26
C THR A 43 0.12 -0.69 -2.00
N VAL A 44 0.97 -0.77 -0.97
CA VAL A 44 0.77 -0.05 0.30
C VAL A 44 0.76 1.46 0.06
N VAL A 45 1.70 1.98 -0.74
CA VAL A 45 1.73 3.40 -1.10
C VAL A 45 0.48 3.82 -1.87
N GLY A 46 0.02 3.01 -2.82
CA GLY A 46 -1.21 3.25 -3.57
C GLY A 46 -2.45 3.29 -2.67
N ILE A 47 -2.58 2.35 -1.73
CA ILE A 47 -3.68 2.31 -0.76
C ILE A 47 -3.65 3.54 0.15
N CYS A 48 -2.48 3.94 0.63
CA CYS A 48 -2.31 5.16 1.42
C CYS A 48 -2.79 6.39 0.66
N LEU A 49 -2.36 6.54 -0.60
CA LEU A 49 -2.71 7.69 -1.42
C LEU A 49 -4.21 7.71 -1.73
N ILE A 50 -4.84 6.57 -1.99
CA ILE A 50 -6.30 6.48 -2.17
C ILE A 50 -7.03 6.88 -0.89
N ALA A 51 -6.58 6.42 0.28
CA ALA A 51 -7.15 6.85 1.56
C ALA A 51 -7.00 8.37 1.79
N LEU A 52 -5.87 8.94 1.37
CA LEU A 52 -5.52 10.35 1.56
C LEU A 52 -6.20 11.31 0.58
N PHE A 53 -6.58 10.85 -0.61
CA PHE A 53 -7.22 11.68 -1.64
C PHE A 53 -8.73 11.44 -1.79
N ASP A 54 -9.22 10.26 -1.46
CA ASP A 54 -10.62 9.85 -1.64
C ASP A 54 -11.16 9.19 -0.36
N ASP A 55 -11.25 10.00 0.71
CA ASP A 55 -11.64 9.60 2.06
C ASP A 55 -13.17 9.50 2.23
N LEU A 56 -13.96 10.05 1.32
CA LEU A 56 -15.43 10.03 1.38
C LEU A 56 -16.04 8.76 0.77
N ASN A 57 -15.30 8.10 -0.12
CA ASN A 57 -15.83 7.02 -0.93
C ASN A 57 -15.77 5.66 -0.21
N LYS A 58 -16.94 5.21 0.25
CA LYS A 58 -17.10 3.94 0.96
C LYS A 58 -16.82 2.70 0.11
N ASN A 59 -16.79 2.82 -1.23
CA ASN A 59 -16.56 1.68 -2.11
C ASN A 59 -15.08 1.29 -2.20
N ASN A 60 -14.17 2.21 -1.86
CA ASN A 60 -12.73 1.95 -1.88
C ASN A 60 -12.33 0.83 -0.92
N ILE A 61 -13.02 0.68 0.22
CA ILE A 61 -12.72 -0.38 1.19
C ILE A 61 -12.94 -1.79 0.61
N TRP A 62 -13.96 -1.96 -0.24
CA TRP A 62 -14.25 -3.23 -0.90
C TRP A 62 -13.23 -3.56 -1.98
N LEU A 63 -12.78 -2.55 -2.71
CA LEU A 63 -11.71 -2.69 -3.70
C LEU A 63 -10.40 -3.12 -3.02
N ILE A 64 -10.07 -2.49 -1.89
CA ILE A 64 -8.86 -2.80 -1.13
C ILE A 64 -8.92 -4.19 -0.52
N LEU A 65 -10.11 -4.62 -0.06
CA LEU A 65 -10.33 -5.99 0.40
C LEU A 65 -10.09 -6.99 -0.74
N ALA A 66 -10.65 -6.75 -1.93
CA ALA A 66 -10.43 -7.61 -3.09
C ALA A 66 -8.94 -7.70 -3.46
N ILE A 67 -8.20 -6.59 -3.40
CA ILE A 67 -6.75 -6.59 -3.64
C ILE A 67 -5.99 -7.31 -2.54
N GLY A 68 -6.39 -7.19 -1.27
CA GLY A 68 -5.81 -7.94 -0.17
C GLY A 68 -5.93 -9.46 -0.37
N VAL A 69 -7.09 -9.93 -0.84
CA VAL A 69 -7.32 -11.34 -1.19
C VAL A 69 -6.40 -11.78 -2.34
N LEU A 70 -6.29 -10.97 -3.38
CA LEU A 70 -5.41 -11.26 -4.51
C LEU A 70 -3.93 -11.27 -4.11
N ALA A 71 -3.52 -10.33 -3.24
CA ALA A 71 -2.16 -10.22 -2.74
C ALA A 71 -1.79 -11.43 -1.90
N ASP A 72 -2.67 -11.88 -1.01
CA ASP A 72 -2.46 -13.09 -0.22
C ASP A 72 -2.25 -14.34 -1.11
N GLY A 73 -3.11 -14.51 -2.12
CA GLY A 73 -2.99 -15.60 -3.08
C GLY A 73 -1.71 -15.51 -3.91
N TYR A 74 -1.28 -14.30 -4.28
CA TYR A 74 -0.10 -14.09 -5.12
C TYR A 74 1.22 -14.22 -4.35
N TYR A 75 1.31 -13.69 -3.13
CA TYR A 75 2.56 -13.65 -2.37
C TYR A 75 2.79 -14.89 -1.50
N PHE A 76 1.74 -15.38 -0.85
CA PHE A 76 1.90 -16.37 0.22
C PHE A 76 1.17 -17.68 -0.05
N GLY A 77 0.18 -17.68 -0.94
CA GLY A 77 -0.66 -18.84 -1.23
C GLY A 77 -1.66 -19.17 -0.11
N TYR A 78 -1.71 -18.38 0.97
CA TYR A 78 -2.67 -18.48 2.06
C TYR A 78 -3.39 -17.15 2.25
N PHE A 79 -4.70 -17.21 2.47
CA PHE A 79 -5.55 -16.03 2.69
C PHE A 79 -5.51 -15.57 4.15
N GLY A 80 -5.44 -14.26 4.37
CA GLY A 80 -5.71 -13.62 5.66
C GLY A 80 -4.70 -12.54 6.08
N ILE A 81 -3.47 -12.55 5.55
CA ILE A 81 -2.43 -11.60 6.01
C ILE A 81 -2.72 -10.22 5.42
N TYR A 82 -2.65 -10.07 4.10
CA TYR A 82 -2.92 -8.82 3.40
C TYR A 82 -4.42 -8.53 3.26
N THR A 83 -5.26 -9.58 3.22
CA THR A 83 -6.72 -9.44 3.25
C THR A 83 -7.20 -8.67 4.47
N VAL A 84 -6.52 -8.81 5.62
CA VAL A 84 -6.85 -8.07 6.84
C VAL A 84 -6.01 -6.80 6.97
N ALA A 85 -4.71 -6.85 6.67
CA ALA A 85 -3.81 -5.70 6.81
C ALA A 85 -4.25 -4.50 5.96
N PHE A 86 -4.56 -4.72 4.69
CA PHE A 86 -4.81 -3.64 3.74
C PHE A 86 -6.11 -2.86 4.02
N PRO A 87 -7.27 -3.51 4.24
CA PRO A 87 -8.49 -2.77 4.59
C PRO A 87 -8.37 -2.08 5.94
N LEU A 88 -7.69 -2.70 6.91
CA LEU A 88 -7.47 -2.11 8.22
C LEU A 88 -6.61 -0.85 8.12
N LEU A 89 -5.53 -0.90 7.34
CA LEU A 89 -4.68 0.25 7.05
C LEU A 89 -5.50 1.38 6.39
N TYR A 90 -6.27 1.07 5.36
CA TYR A 90 -7.13 2.06 4.71
C TYR A 90 -8.11 2.71 5.68
N TYR A 91 -8.77 1.90 6.53
CA TYR A 91 -9.73 2.39 7.51
C TYR A 91 -9.10 3.33 8.55
N ILE A 92 -7.91 2.99 9.04
CA ILE A 92 -7.15 3.86 9.95
C ILE A 92 -6.80 5.17 9.26
N LEU A 93 -6.31 5.10 8.02
CA LEU A 93 -5.90 6.28 7.27
C LEU A 93 -7.08 7.19 6.93
N GLN A 94 -8.22 6.63 6.54
CA GLN A 94 -9.45 7.39 6.29
C GLN A 94 -9.95 8.15 7.52
N LYS A 95 -9.71 7.63 8.73
CA LYS A 95 -9.99 8.38 9.96
C LYS A 95 -8.95 9.46 10.22
N LEU A 96 -7.68 9.15 9.96
CA LEU A 96 -6.56 10.05 10.22
C LEU A 96 -6.59 11.26 9.29
N THR A 97 -7.01 11.09 8.03
CA THR A 97 -7.09 12.16 7.02
C THR A 97 -8.02 13.30 7.44
N ARG A 98 -9.08 13.01 8.18
CA ARG A 98 -9.98 14.04 8.72
C ARG A 98 -9.29 15.01 9.70
N PHE A 99 -8.18 14.60 10.29
CA PHE A 99 -7.39 15.39 11.25
C PHE A 99 -6.09 15.93 10.65
N LEU A 100 -5.71 15.49 9.45
CA LEU A 100 -4.43 15.81 8.85
C LEU A 100 -4.54 16.98 7.85
N PRO A 101 -3.58 17.91 7.85
CA PRO A 101 -3.51 18.93 6.80
C PRO A 101 -3.18 18.30 5.45
N GLU A 102 -3.82 18.77 4.38
CA GLU A 102 -3.65 18.27 2.99
C GLU A 102 -2.32 18.69 2.32
N THR A 103 -1.24 18.68 3.08
CA THR A 103 0.09 19.05 2.58
C THR A 103 0.86 17.83 2.11
N PHE A 104 1.67 18.01 1.06
CA PHE A 104 2.51 16.97 0.46
C PHE A 104 3.36 16.23 1.51
N TRP A 105 4.00 16.99 2.41
CA TRP A 105 4.89 16.45 3.45
C TRP A 105 4.17 15.56 4.45
N PHE A 106 2.96 15.93 4.87
CA PHE A 106 2.17 15.10 5.77
C PHE A 106 1.76 13.79 5.10
N ARG A 107 1.38 13.82 3.81
CA ARG A 107 1.07 12.59 3.05
C ARG A 107 2.27 11.64 2.98
N LEU A 108 3.48 12.18 2.78
CA LEU A 108 4.71 11.38 2.76
C LEU A 108 4.98 10.73 4.12
N ILE A 109 4.86 11.48 5.22
CA ILE A 109 5.05 10.95 6.60
C ILE A 109 4.04 9.84 6.89
N VAL A 110 2.78 10.05 6.50
CA VAL A 110 1.72 9.05 6.68
C VAL A 110 2.00 7.78 5.87
N CYS A 111 2.50 7.91 4.64
CA CYS A 111 2.90 6.73 3.85
C CYS A 111 4.06 5.96 4.50
N LEU A 112 5.07 6.66 5.02
CA LEU A 112 6.20 6.03 5.72
C LEU A 112 5.75 5.28 6.99
N LEU A 113 4.86 5.88 7.78
CA LEU A 113 4.27 5.25 8.96
C LEU A 113 3.42 4.03 8.59
N SER A 114 2.63 4.15 7.54
CA SER A 114 1.78 3.06 7.05
C SER A 114 2.61 1.88 6.55
N TYR A 115 3.68 2.15 5.83
CA TYR A 115 4.64 1.15 5.39
C TYR A 115 5.24 0.39 6.59
N LEU A 116 5.64 1.11 7.64
CA LEU A 116 6.12 0.47 8.87
C LEU A 116 5.06 -0.37 9.57
N PHE A 117 3.84 0.14 9.62
CA PHE A 117 2.75 -0.57 10.27
C PHE A 117 2.51 -1.93 9.61
N VAL A 118 2.50 -1.97 8.27
CA VAL A 118 2.39 -3.23 7.52
C VAL A 118 3.60 -4.12 7.74
N SER A 119 4.83 -3.59 7.73
CA SER A 119 6.03 -4.42 7.91
C SER A 119 6.10 -5.07 9.28
N VAL A 120 5.77 -4.31 10.32
CA VAL A 120 5.68 -4.82 11.69
C VAL A 120 4.54 -5.85 11.82
N TYR A 121 3.38 -5.57 11.24
CA TYR A 121 2.24 -6.50 11.26
C TYR A 121 2.57 -7.84 10.60
N VAL A 122 3.14 -7.80 9.39
CA VAL A 122 3.55 -9.00 8.65
C VAL A 122 4.60 -9.78 9.42
N PHE A 123 5.60 -9.10 10.02
CA PHE A 123 6.61 -9.73 10.86
C PHE A 123 5.98 -10.47 12.06
N PHE A 124 5.06 -9.82 12.79
CA PHE A 124 4.39 -10.45 13.93
C PHE A 124 3.57 -11.66 13.53
N ILE A 125 2.82 -11.59 12.42
CA ILE A 125 2.06 -12.74 11.92
C ILE A 125 2.98 -13.91 11.64
N TYR A 126 4.11 -13.66 10.95
CA TYR A 126 5.03 -14.75 10.67
C TYR A 126 5.76 -15.28 11.91
N ALA A 127 6.00 -14.45 12.91
CA ALA A 127 6.51 -14.90 14.20
C ALA A 127 5.51 -15.85 14.89
N ILE A 128 4.20 -15.56 14.79
CA ILE A 128 3.13 -16.41 15.34
C ILE A 128 3.00 -17.72 14.55
N ILE A 129 3.07 -17.67 13.21
CA ILE A 129 3.01 -18.87 12.34
C ILE A 129 4.26 -19.75 12.53
N GLY A 130 5.34 -19.22 13.11
CA GLY A 130 6.55 -19.97 13.40
C GLY A 130 7.46 -20.17 12.19
N THR A 131 7.22 -19.44 11.09
CA THR A 131 8.04 -19.51 9.87
C THR A 131 9.19 -18.51 9.86
N GLN A 132 9.28 -17.63 10.85
CA GLN A 132 10.34 -16.62 10.97
C GLN A 132 11.58 -17.15 11.70
N GLN A 133 12.71 -17.11 11.01
CA GLN A 133 14.05 -17.23 11.60
C GLN A 133 14.74 -15.87 11.79
N ILE A 134 14.07 -14.77 11.43
CA ILE A 134 14.67 -13.44 11.42
C ILE A 134 14.47 -12.79 12.79
N GLY A 135 15.58 -12.39 13.42
CA GLY A 135 15.53 -11.73 14.73
C GLY A 135 15.05 -10.28 14.65
N ILE A 136 14.52 -9.77 15.77
CA ILE A 136 14.04 -8.37 15.93
C ILE A 136 15.10 -7.33 15.51
N LYS A 137 16.39 -7.66 15.68
CA LYS A 137 17.50 -6.81 15.23
C LYS A 137 17.51 -6.57 13.72
N SER A 138 17.19 -7.59 12.93
CA SER A 138 17.14 -7.44 11.47
C SER A 138 15.92 -6.63 11.04
N LEU A 139 14.79 -6.73 11.75
CA LEU A 139 13.64 -5.84 11.52
C LEU A 139 14.03 -4.38 11.73
N LEU A 140 14.69 -4.06 12.86
CA LEU A 140 15.13 -2.68 13.15
C LEU A 140 16.10 -2.14 12.09
N LEU A 141 17.03 -2.97 11.64
CA LEU A 141 17.96 -2.60 10.57
C LEU A 141 17.27 -2.41 9.21
N SER A 142 16.11 -3.06 9.01
CA SER A 142 15.34 -2.98 7.77
C SER A 142 14.43 -1.75 7.68
N ILE A 143 14.17 -1.06 8.80
CA ILE A 143 13.30 0.14 8.84
C ILE A 143 13.85 1.26 7.94
N PHE A 144 15.13 1.58 8.11
CA PHE A 144 15.77 2.67 7.38
C PHE A 144 15.77 2.46 5.85
N PRO A 145 16.26 1.32 5.31
CA PRO A 145 16.22 1.09 3.87
C PRO A 145 14.79 0.99 3.33
N SER A 146 13.85 0.43 4.12
CA SER A 146 12.43 0.42 3.78
C SER A 146 11.84 1.83 3.62
N TRP A 147 12.20 2.76 4.48
CA TRP A 147 11.79 4.16 4.36
C TRP A 147 12.35 4.83 3.11
N VAL A 148 13.61 4.58 2.78
CA VAL A 148 14.23 5.11 1.57
C VAL A 148 13.49 4.62 0.33
N VAL A 149 13.22 3.31 0.25
CA VAL A 149 12.47 2.71 -0.86
C VAL A 149 11.05 3.26 -0.92
N CYS A 150 10.35 3.34 0.21
CA CYS A 150 9.01 3.92 0.27
C CYS A 150 8.98 5.38 -0.20
N ALA A 151 9.98 6.19 0.18
CA ALA A 151 10.10 7.56 -0.27
C ALA A 151 10.31 7.64 -1.78
N ILE A 152 11.21 6.83 -2.34
CA ILE A 152 11.46 6.76 -3.79
C ILE A 152 10.18 6.39 -4.55
N ILE A 153 9.49 5.33 -4.10
CA ILE A 153 8.22 4.89 -4.67
C ILE A 153 7.18 6.00 -4.61
N PHE A 154 7.06 6.67 -3.47
CA PHE A 154 6.15 7.79 -3.27
C PHE A 154 6.44 8.91 -4.26
N PHE A 155 7.69 9.38 -4.38
CA PHE A 155 8.03 10.46 -5.32
C PHE A 155 7.71 10.10 -6.78
N ILE A 156 8.00 8.87 -7.20
CA ILE A 156 7.74 8.41 -8.57
C ILE A 156 6.24 8.31 -8.84
N THR A 157 5.47 7.79 -7.88
CA THR A 157 4.06 7.46 -8.09
C THR A 157 3.08 8.55 -7.66
N TYR A 158 3.51 9.54 -6.87
CA TYR A 158 2.64 10.59 -6.34
C TYR A 158 1.90 11.35 -7.44
N ALA A 159 2.62 11.83 -8.46
CA ALA A 159 2.03 12.56 -9.57
C ALA A 159 1.05 11.70 -10.38
N PHE A 160 1.34 10.41 -10.49
CA PHE A 160 0.47 9.45 -11.18
C PHE A 160 -0.83 9.24 -10.40
N TRP A 161 -0.74 8.92 -9.10
CA TRP A 161 -1.90 8.69 -8.24
C TRP A 161 -2.77 9.94 -8.07
N GLN A 162 -2.16 11.12 -7.88
CA GLN A 162 -2.90 12.37 -7.77
C GLN A 162 -3.73 12.66 -9.03
N ASN A 163 -3.13 12.50 -10.21
CA ASN A 163 -3.83 12.70 -11.48
C ASN A 163 -4.93 11.66 -11.71
N LEU A 164 -4.69 10.42 -11.30
CA LEU A 164 -5.59 9.30 -11.53
C LEU A 164 -6.83 9.38 -10.62
N ILE A 165 -6.63 9.67 -9.33
CA ILE A 165 -7.71 9.81 -8.35
C ILE A 165 -8.52 11.09 -8.62
N GLY A 166 -7.86 12.21 -8.90
CA GLY A 166 -8.54 13.49 -9.18
C GLY A 166 -9.38 13.47 -10.47
N LYS A 167 -8.97 12.70 -11.49
CA LYS A 167 -9.74 12.59 -12.76
C LYS A 167 -10.77 11.46 -12.73
N TYR A 168 -10.54 10.41 -11.95
CA TYR A 168 -11.33 9.17 -11.96
C TYR A 168 -11.62 8.63 -10.55
N PRO A 169 -12.51 9.29 -9.78
CA PRO A 169 -12.95 8.73 -8.50
C PRO A 169 -13.61 7.36 -8.73
N PHE A 170 -13.28 6.40 -7.87
CA PHE A 170 -13.68 5.00 -8.04
C PHE A 170 -15.19 4.84 -7.81
N LEU A 171 -15.93 4.33 -8.79
CA LEU A 171 -17.38 4.08 -8.74
C LEU A 171 -18.32 5.26 -8.41
N GLU A 172 -17.83 6.40 -7.95
CA GLU A 172 -18.64 7.58 -7.64
C GLU A 172 -18.97 8.38 -8.92
N ASN A 173 -20.18 8.93 -9.01
CA ASN A 173 -20.58 9.78 -10.12
C ASN A 173 -19.95 11.16 -9.92
N GLN A 174 -19.30 11.72 -10.95
CA GLN A 174 -18.66 13.06 -10.93
C GLN A 174 -19.56 14.24 -10.50
N LYS A 175 -20.85 14.01 -10.21
CA LYS A 175 -21.82 15.04 -9.78
C LYS A 175 -21.70 15.45 -8.31
N ASN A 176 -20.94 14.75 -7.47
CA ASN A 176 -20.81 15.09 -6.05
C ASN A 176 -19.68 16.10 -5.74
N TYR A 177 -18.95 16.58 -6.75
CA TYR A 177 -17.84 17.53 -6.60
C TYR A 177 -18.08 18.87 -7.31
N LEU A 178 -19.33 19.16 -7.73
CA LEU A 178 -19.76 20.44 -8.30
C LEU A 178 -20.79 21.11 -7.40
#